data_AF-A0A843D9Q2-F1
#
_entry.id   AF-A0A843D9Q2-F1
#
_cell.length_a   1.000
_cell.length_b   1.000
_cell.length_c   1.000
_cell.angle_alpha   90.00
_cell.angle_beta   90.00
_cell.angle_gamma   90.00
#
_symmetry.space_group_name_H-M   'P 1'
#
loop_
_entity.id
_entity.type
_entity.pdbx_description
1 polymer ?
#
loop_
_entity_poly.entity_id
_entity_poly.type
_entity_poly.pdbx_seq_one_letter_code
_entity_poly.pdbx_strand_id
1 'polypeptide(L)'
;MDEIVEQGFARLKSLVAETKEAQETAAGEIEKENAKLLAMMAHTVGEIVGEIGQEFLLKAKMDTKGELYDQKYYAEKMIILGKSADPVPFRPDNPTKKVDQQFCVLSENGDIMELMFSNDGFIIDTYTSKLTAEDAIHFYGYDIIYMLYSAMRDYALAQEDVLDALNLTLGFIQRKNEE
;
A
#
# COMPACT_ATOMS: atom_id res chain seq x y z
N MET A 1 -53.75 18.37 17.25
CA MET A 1 -52.66 17.46 17.65
C MET A 1 -52.04 18.06 18.90
N ASP A 2 -51.61 17.26 19.87
CA ASP A 2 -51.15 17.79 21.17
C ASP A 2 -49.83 18.55 20.98
N GLU A 3 -49.78 19.81 21.41
CA GLU A 3 -48.67 20.75 21.17
C GLU A 3 -47.36 20.23 21.79
N ILE A 4 -47.46 19.45 22.88
CA ILE A 4 -46.34 18.78 23.53
C ILE A 4 -45.73 17.71 22.61
N VAL A 5 -46.56 16.99 21.86
CA VAL A 5 -46.12 15.95 20.93
C VAL A 5 -45.39 16.58 19.74
N GLU A 6 -45.89 17.69 19.21
CA GLU A 6 -45.24 18.44 18.12
C GLU A 6 -43.88 19.02 18.53
N GLN A 7 -43.81 19.65 19.70
CA GLN A 7 -42.55 20.19 20.24
C GLN A 7 -41.54 19.08 20.54
N GLY A 8 -41.99 17.96 21.09
CA GLY A 8 -41.15 16.78 21.32
C GLY A 8 -40.57 16.23 20.01
N PHE A 9 -41.39 16.13 18.97
CA PHE A 9 -40.95 15.66 17.65
C PHE A 9 -39.96 16.62 16.97
N ALA A 10 -40.19 17.93 17.08
CA ALA A 10 -39.27 18.95 16.59
C ALA A 10 -37.92 18.90 17.31
N ARG A 11 -37.91 18.71 18.63
CA ARG A 11 -36.68 18.57 19.40
C ARG A 11 -35.90 17.31 19.05
N LEU A 12 -36.58 16.17 18.87
CA LEU A 12 -35.94 14.93 18.41
C LEU A 12 -35.31 15.11 17.02
N LYS A 13 -35.99 15.79 16.09
CA LYS A 13 -35.43 16.09 14.77
C LYS A 13 -34.17 16.96 14.85
N SER A 14 -34.18 17.99 15.71
CA SER A 14 -32.99 18.84 15.98
C SER A 14 -31.84 18.00 16.51
N LEU A 15 -32.11 17.16 17.52
CA LEU A 15 -31.10 16.31 18.14
C LEU A 15 -30.47 15.32 17.15
N VAL A 16 -31.29 14.71 16.28
CA VAL A 16 -30.79 13.81 15.22
C VAL A 16 -29.87 14.56 14.25
N ALA A 17 -30.24 15.78 13.85
CA ALA A 17 -29.40 16.59 12.97
C ALA A 17 -28.07 16.97 13.64
N GLU A 18 -28.11 17.47 14.87
CA GLU A 18 -26.93 17.83 15.67
C GLU A 18 -26.00 16.62 15.88
N THR A 19 -26.58 15.45 16.19
CA THR A 19 -25.80 14.22 16.41
C THR A 19 -25.16 13.73 15.12
N LYS A 20 -25.87 13.82 13.99
CA LYS A 20 -25.35 13.42 12.68
C LYS A 20 -24.18 14.31 12.26
N GLU A 21 -24.30 15.62 12.44
CA GLU A 21 -23.21 16.57 12.15
C GLU A 21 -21.97 16.30 13.01
N ALA A 22 -22.16 16.02 14.30
CA ALA A 22 -21.06 15.64 15.20
C ALA A 22 -20.40 14.32 14.79
N GLN A 23 -21.18 13.33 14.34
CA GLN A 23 -20.66 12.05 13.83
C GLN A 23 -19.83 12.25 12.56
N GLU A 24 -20.32 13.03 11.59
CA GLU A 24 -19.60 13.34 10.35
C GLU A 24 -18.29 14.08 10.64
N THR A 25 -18.30 14.99 11.61
CA THR A 25 -17.11 15.73 12.04
C THR A 25 -16.07 14.80 12.67
N ALA A 26 -16.48 13.97 13.63
CA ALA A 26 -15.59 13.04 14.32
C ALA A 26 -15.03 11.98 13.36
N ALA A 27 -15.84 11.47 12.44
CA ALA A 27 -15.39 10.54 11.41
C ALA A 27 -14.31 11.18 10.52
N GLY A 28 -14.53 12.42 10.07
CA GLY A 28 -13.55 13.15 9.27
C GLY A 28 -12.24 13.44 10.00
N GLU A 29 -12.28 13.64 11.33
CA GLU A 29 -11.05 13.76 12.14
C GLU A 29 -10.29 12.44 12.22
N ILE A 30 -10.98 11.32 12.43
CA ILE A 30 -10.38 9.98 12.47
C ILE A 30 -9.69 9.67 11.13
N GLU A 31 -10.35 9.93 10.00
CA GLU A 31 -9.78 9.72 8.67
C GLU A 31 -8.50 10.53 8.46
N LYS A 32 -8.48 11.81 8.88
CA LYS A 32 -7.29 12.66 8.80
C LYS A 32 -6.14 12.15 9.65
N GLU A 33 -6.40 11.74 10.89
CA GLU A 33 -5.36 11.19 11.76
C GLU A 33 -4.82 9.86 11.23
N ASN A 34 -5.68 9.02 10.65
CA ASN A 34 -5.26 7.78 10.01
C ASN A 34 -4.40 8.03 8.76
N ALA A 35 -4.73 9.03 7.94
CA ALA A 35 -3.91 9.42 6.80
C ALA A 35 -2.54 9.95 7.23
N LYS A 36 -2.47 10.76 8.30
CA LYS A 36 -1.20 11.21 8.88
C LYS A 36 -0.36 10.03 9.38
N LEU A 37 -0.98 9.09 10.09
CA LEU A 37 -0.31 7.89 10.57
C LEU A 37 0.29 7.08 9.41
N LEU A 38 -0.50 6.83 8.37
CA LEU A 38 -0.05 6.11 7.18
C LEU A 38 1.11 6.85 6.49
N ALA A 39 1.03 8.17 6.34
CA ALA A 39 2.11 8.96 5.75
C ALA A 39 3.41 8.87 6.57
N MET A 40 3.32 8.94 7.90
CA MET A 40 4.46 8.76 8.78
C MET A 40 5.07 7.36 8.66
N MET A 41 4.24 6.32 8.65
CA MET A 41 4.68 4.94 8.47
C MET A 41 5.34 4.75 7.11
N ALA A 42 4.74 5.25 6.04
CA ALA A 42 5.28 5.18 4.68
C ALA A 42 6.68 5.81 4.59
N HIS A 43 6.87 6.98 5.21
CA HIS A 43 8.17 7.62 5.27
C HIS A 43 9.21 6.79 6.01
N THR A 44 8.88 6.26 7.20
CA THR A 44 9.79 5.41 7.98
C THR A 44 10.13 4.11 7.28
N VAL A 45 9.16 3.45 6.65
CA VAL A 45 9.38 2.18 5.94
C VAL A 45 10.12 2.40 4.63
N GLY A 46 9.92 3.54 3.95
CA GLY A 46 10.57 3.88 2.68
C GLY A 46 12.10 3.72 2.74
N GLU A 47 12.73 4.15 3.84
CA GLU A 47 14.17 4.01 4.07
C GLU A 47 14.67 2.56 3.97
N ILE A 48 13.81 1.59 4.29
CA ILE A 48 14.13 0.16 4.29
C ILE A 48 13.68 -0.53 3.01
N VAL A 49 12.75 0.06 2.25
CA VAL A 49 12.27 -0.52 0.96
C VAL A 49 13.43 -0.66 -0.04
N GLY A 50 14.47 0.16 0.02
CA GLY A 50 15.69 -0.04 -0.78
C GLY A 50 16.40 -1.38 -0.51
N GLU A 51 16.24 -1.94 0.68
CA GLU A 51 16.84 -3.21 1.11
C GLU A 51 15.91 -4.40 0.84
N ILE A 52 14.61 -4.26 1.15
CA ILE A 52 13.63 -5.36 1.09
C ILE A 52 12.75 -5.39 -0.16
N GLY A 53 12.70 -4.28 -0.89
CA GLY A 53 11.84 -4.09 -2.04
C GLY A 53 12.36 -4.79 -3.30
N GLN A 54 11.50 -4.86 -4.30
CA GLN A 54 11.79 -5.45 -5.61
C GLN A 54 11.64 -4.41 -6.72
N GLU A 55 12.36 -4.63 -7.81
CA GLU A 55 12.18 -3.85 -9.04
C GLU A 55 10.91 -4.32 -9.76
N PHE A 56 10.02 -3.38 -10.09
CA PHE A 56 8.78 -3.70 -10.79
C PHE A 56 8.92 -3.53 -12.29
N LEU A 57 8.23 -4.38 -13.05
CA LEU A 57 8.23 -4.29 -14.50
C LEU A 57 7.59 -2.97 -14.95
N LEU A 58 8.33 -2.17 -15.70
CA LEU A 58 7.84 -0.98 -16.39
C LEU A 58 7.23 -1.37 -17.74
N LYS A 59 7.95 -2.21 -18.50
CA LYS A 59 7.53 -2.65 -19.83
C LYS A 59 8.23 -3.92 -20.27
N ALA A 60 7.53 -4.82 -20.93
CA ALA A 60 8.12 -5.97 -21.62
C ALA A 60 7.35 -6.31 -22.89
N LYS A 61 8.01 -7.01 -23.82
CA LYS A 61 7.35 -7.71 -24.92
C LYS A 61 7.12 -9.16 -24.55
N MET A 62 6.10 -9.76 -25.12
CA MET A 62 5.71 -11.15 -24.93
C MET A 62 5.81 -11.87 -26.27
N ASP A 63 6.45 -13.05 -26.28
CA ASP A 63 6.53 -13.88 -27.47
C ASP A 63 5.26 -14.74 -27.65
N THR A 64 5.22 -15.53 -28.72
CA THR A 64 4.08 -16.42 -29.01
C THR A 64 3.86 -17.55 -27.99
N LYS A 65 4.83 -17.79 -27.08
CA LYS A 65 4.75 -18.78 -26.00
C LYS A 65 4.38 -18.14 -24.66
N GLY A 66 4.29 -16.81 -24.59
CA GLY A 66 4.04 -16.08 -23.35
C GLY A 66 5.31 -15.68 -22.59
N GLU A 67 6.50 -15.93 -23.14
CA GLU A 67 7.77 -15.58 -22.49
C GLU A 67 8.10 -14.09 -22.69
N LEU A 68 8.53 -13.44 -21.60
CA LEU A 68 8.85 -12.01 -21.60
C LEU A 68 10.26 -11.75 -22.09
N TYR A 69 10.42 -10.82 -23.02
CA TYR A 69 11.71 -10.33 -23.51
C TYR A 69 11.71 -8.80 -23.64
N ASP A 70 12.89 -8.20 -23.83
CA ASP A 70 13.05 -6.74 -23.88
C ASP A 70 12.44 -6.05 -22.64
N GLN A 71 12.76 -6.62 -21.47
CA GLN A 71 12.18 -6.23 -20.19
C GLN A 71 12.86 -4.95 -19.69
N LYS A 72 12.05 -4.01 -19.23
CA LYS A 72 12.46 -2.77 -18.57
C LYS A 72 11.78 -2.71 -17.22
N TYR A 73 12.56 -2.33 -16.22
CA TYR A 73 12.11 -2.21 -14.84
C TYR A 73 12.15 -0.76 -14.38
N TYR A 74 11.36 -0.44 -13.38
CA TYR A 74 11.56 0.79 -12.61
C TYR A 74 12.91 0.71 -11.90
N ALA A 75 13.64 1.82 -11.88
CA ALA A 75 14.91 1.90 -11.16
C ALA A 75 14.70 1.88 -9.64
N GLU A 76 13.55 2.39 -9.19
CA GLU A 76 13.17 2.44 -7.80
C GLU A 76 12.62 1.09 -7.33
N LYS A 77 13.06 0.63 -6.17
CA LYS A 77 12.47 -0.54 -5.52
C LYS A 77 11.17 -0.20 -4.83
N MET A 78 10.28 -1.18 -4.78
CA MET A 78 8.97 -1.02 -4.17
C MET A 78 8.56 -2.28 -3.40
N ILE A 79 7.62 -2.14 -2.48
CA ILE A 79 6.90 -3.26 -1.84
C ILE A 79 5.41 -3.13 -2.13
N ILE A 80 4.71 -4.27 -2.26
CA ILE A 80 3.26 -4.28 -2.45
C ILE A 80 2.58 -4.16 -1.09
N LEU A 81 1.71 -3.17 -0.95
CA LEU A 81 0.87 -2.96 0.23
C LEU A 81 -0.53 -3.56 0.06
N GLY A 82 -1.02 -3.61 -1.18
CA GLY A 82 -2.37 -4.10 -1.45
C GLY A 82 -2.59 -4.35 -2.93
N LYS A 83 -3.59 -5.17 -3.22
CA LYS A 83 -4.07 -5.43 -4.57
C LYS A 83 -5.54 -5.04 -4.66
N SER A 84 -5.90 -4.29 -5.69
CA SER A 84 -7.32 -4.01 -5.93
C SER A 84 -8.05 -5.28 -6.37
N ALA A 85 -9.18 -5.57 -5.72
CA ALA A 85 -10.07 -6.65 -6.12
C ALA A 85 -10.77 -6.33 -7.45
N ASP A 86 -11.10 -5.05 -7.65
CA ASP A 86 -11.76 -4.52 -8.82
C ASP A 86 -10.89 -3.40 -9.43
N PRO A 87 -9.89 -3.75 -10.25
CA PRO A 87 -9.07 -2.76 -10.95
C PRO A 87 -9.94 -1.82 -11.78
N VAL A 88 -9.51 -0.56 -11.91
CA VAL A 88 -10.18 0.41 -12.78
C VAL A 88 -10.21 -0.13 -14.22
N PRO A 89 -11.24 0.14 -15.01
CA PRO A 89 -11.37 -0.49 -16.32
C PRO A 89 -10.27 -0.07 -17.31
N PHE A 90 -9.78 1.18 -17.20
CA PHE A 90 -8.79 1.75 -18.11
C PHE A 90 -7.81 2.65 -17.38
N ARG A 91 -6.62 2.81 -17.95
CA ARG A 91 -5.59 3.69 -17.38
C ARG A 91 -5.99 5.17 -17.44
N PRO A 92 -5.65 5.97 -16.41
CA PRO A 92 -5.88 7.42 -16.42
C PRO A 92 -5.15 8.17 -17.54
N ASP A 93 -3.93 7.72 -17.89
CA ASP A 93 -3.11 8.38 -18.92
C ASP A 93 -3.48 7.94 -20.34
N ASN A 94 -4.04 6.74 -20.49
CA ASN A 94 -4.47 6.21 -21.78
C ASN A 94 -5.73 5.35 -21.66
N PRO A 95 -6.91 5.91 -22.01
CA PRO A 95 -8.19 5.21 -21.95
C PRO A 95 -8.31 4.00 -22.90
N THR A 96 -7.40 3.83 -23.87
CA THR A 96 -7.41 2.63 -24.73
C THR A 96 -6.70 1.44 -24.10
N LYS A 97 -6.00 1.63 -22.97
CA LYS A 97 -5.30 0.57 -22.26
C LYS A 97 -6.15 0.10 -21.09
N LYS A 98 -6.62 -1.15 -21.19
CA LYS A 98 -7.30 -1.84 -20.10
C LYS A 98 -6.32 -2.12 -18.96
N VAL A 99 -6.75 -1.97 -17.71
CA VAL A 99 -5.96 -2.42 -16.55
C VAL A 99 -6.36 -3.85 -16.21
N ASP A 100 -5.39 -4.75 -16.21
CA ASP A 100 -5.58 -6.15 -15.83
C ASP A 100 -5.29 -6.40 -14.36
N GLN A 101 -4.33 -5.65 -13.80
CA GLN A 101 -3.97 -5.72 -12.38
C GLN A 101 -3.63 -4.34 -11.86
N GLN A 102 -4.04 -4.06 -10.63
CA GLN A 102 -3.82 -2.79 -9.95
C GLN A 102 -3.36 -3.04 -8.51
N PHE A 103 -2.29 -2.37 -8.11
CA PHE A 103 -1.64 -2.55 -6.81
C PHE A 103 -1.34 -1.21 -6.16
N CYS A 104 -1.50 -1.17 -4.83
CA CYS A 104 -0.92 -0.12 -4.00
C CYS A 104 0.48 -0.57 -3.60
N VAL A 105 1.47 0.29 -3.82
CA VAL A 105 2.87 0.04 -3.49
C VAL A 105 3.47 1.19 -2.70
N LEU A 106 4.47 0.86 -1.87
CA LEU A 106 5.36 1.83 -1.26
C LEU A 106 6.70 1.79 -1.97
N SER A 107 7.22 2.97 -2.31
CA SER A 107 8.51 3.15 -2.95
C SER A 107 9.65 3.37 -1.94
N GLU A 108 10.90 3.23 -2.37
CA GLU A 108 12.06 3.51 -1.50
C GLU A 108 12.21 4.99 -1.11
N ASN A 109 11.57 5.90 -1.84
CA ASN A 109 11.45 7.31 -1.44
C ASN A 109 10.34 7.57 -0.41
N GLY A 110 9.59 6.53 0.00
CA GLY A 110 8.45 6.66 0.89
C GLY A 110 7.18 7.17 0.20
N ASP A 111 7.15 7.18 -1.14
CA ASP A 111 5.96 7.55 -1.91
C ASP A 111 4.99 6.37 -1.98
N ILE A 112 3.73 6.61 -1.61
CA ILE A 112 2.64 5.67 -1.87
C ILE A 112 2.20 5.86 -3.32
N MET A 113 2.17 4.76 -4.07
CA MET A 113 1.84 4.80 -5.49
C MET A 113 0.87 3.68 -5.86
N GLU A 114 0.16 3.92 -6.96
CA GLU A 114 -0.65 2.94 -7.64
C GLU A 114 0.09 2.42 -8.87
N LEU A 115 0.25 1.11 -8.98
CA LEU A 115 0.77 0.42 -10.15
C LEU A 115 -0.39 -0.23 -10.92
N MET A 116 -0.55 0.13 -12.19
CA MET A 116 -1.54 -0.45 -13.09
C MET A 116 -0.87 -1.18 -14.25
N PHE A 117 -1.09 -2.48 -14.33
CA PHE A 117 -0.58 -3.32 -15.42
C PHE A 117 -1.62 -3.43 -16.53
N SER A 118 -1.16 -3.23 -17.77
CA SER A 118 -1.95 -3.45 -18.98
C SER A 118 -1.24 -4.43 -19.89
N ASN A 119 -1.94 -5.46 -20.36
CA ASN A 119 -1.45 -6.43 -21.33
C ASN A 119 -2.34 -6.41 -22.58
N ASP A 120 -1.74 -6.13 -23.74
CA ASP A 120 -2.43 -6.17 -25.05
C ASP A 120 -2.21 -7.48 -25.82
N GLY A 121 -1.61 -8.48 -25.18
CA GLY A 121 -1.26 -9.78 -25.75
C GLY A 121 0.14 -9.84 -26.35
N PHE A 122 0.78 -8.69 -26.61
CA PHE A 122 2.14 -8.60 -27.13
C PHE A 122 3.07 -7.79 -26.24
N ILE A 123 2.52 -6.84 -25.48
CA ILE A 123 3.24 -5.92 -24.62
C ILE A 123 2.56 -5.89 -23.26
N ILE A 124 3.36 -6.12 -22.22
CA ILE A 124 3.00 -5.73 -20.86
C ILE A 124 3.55 -4.33 -20.63
N ASP A 125 2.70 -3.41 -20.21
CA ASP A 125 3.04 -2.01 -19.97
C ASP A 125 2.43 -1.55 -18.66
N THR A 126 3.23 -0.87 -17.85
CA THR A 126 2.84 -0.46 -16.50
C THR A 126 2.69 1.06 -16.43
N TYR A 127 1.72 1.50 -15.64
CA TYR A 127 1.52 2.89 -15.27
C TYR A 127 1.68 3.06 -13.77
N THR A 128 2.33 4.14 -13.38
CA THR A 128 2.43 4.57 -11.99
C THR A 128 1.73 5.91 -11.80
N SER A 129 0.99 6.03 -10.70
CA SER A 129 0.47 7.30 -10.21
C SER A 129 0.74 7.42 -8.71
N LYS A 130 1.12 8.60 -8.24
CA LYS A 130 1.22 8.85 -6.81
C LYS A 130 -0.18 8.85 -6.18
N LEU A 131 -0.29 8.30 -4.97
CA LEU A 131 -1.48 8.34 -4.14
C LEU A 131 -1.19 9.16 -2.89
N THR A 132 -2.19 9.95 -2.45
CA THR A 132 -2.17 10.49 -1.11
C THR A 132 -2.45 9.37 -0.10
N ALA A 133 -2.06 9.56 1.16
CA ALA A 133 -2.41 8.60 2.22
C ALA A 133 -3.94 8.48 2.41
N GLU A 134 -4.67 9.58 2.23
CA GLU A 134 -6.15 9.59 2.26
C GLU A 134 -6.72 8.70 1.15
N ASP A 135 -6.27 8.89 -0.09
CA ASP A 135 -6.72 8.09 -1.24
C ASP A 135 -6.33 6.63 -1.09
N ALA A 136 -5.13 6.33 -0.58
CA ALA A 136 -4.67 4.97 -0.36
C ALA A 136 -5.58 4.22 0.62
N ILE A 137 -5.93 4.86 1.75
CA ILE A 137 -6.88 4.28 2.72
C ILE A 137 -8.27 4.13 2.10
N HIS A 138 -8.71 5.12 1.33
CA HIS A 138 -10.02 5.08 0.69
C HIS A 138 -10.15 3.91 -0.30
N PHE A 139 -9.15 3.70 -1.16
CA PHE A 139 -9.19 2.69 -2.21
C PHE A 139 -8.78 1.29 -1.76
N TYR A 140 -7.84 1.17 -0.82
CA TYR A 140 -7.25 -0.11 -0.42
C TYR A 140 -7.58 -0.51 1.02
N GLY A 141 -8.27 0.35 1.78
CA GLY A 141 -8.64 0.09 3.15
C GLY A 141 -7.45 0.11 4.11
N TYR A 142 -7.71 -0.32 5.35
CA TYR A 142 -6.71 -0.36 6.42
C TYR A 142 -5.69 -1.50 6.30
N ASP A 143 -5.91 -2.44 5.36
CA ASP A 143 -5.02 -3.56 5.13
C ASP A 143 -3.61 -3.10 4.75
N ILE A 144 -3.48 -1.96 4.05
CA ILE A 144 -2.18 -1.40 3.68
C ILE A 144 -1.34 -0.99 4.90
N ILE A 145 -1.98 -0.57 6.00
CA ILE A 145 -1.30 -0.23 7.26
C ILE A 145 -0.74 -1.51 7.90
N TYR A 146 -1.55 -2.57 7.93
CA TYR A 146 -1.11 -3.87 8.40
C TYR A 146 0.05 -4.41 7.56
N MET A 147 -0.02 -4.26 6.24
CA MET A 147 1.03 -4.73 5.33
C MET A 147 2.35 -3.98 5.51
N LEU A 148 2.30 -2.66 5.75
CA LEU A 148 3.50 -1.89 6.12
C LEU A 148 4.13 -2.40 7.42
N TYR A 149 3.31 -2.61 8.44
CA TYR A 149 3.78 -3.15 9.72
C TYR A 149 4.36 -4.56 9.56
N SER A 150 3.69 -5.44 8.80
CA SER A 150 4.17 -6.81 8.59
C SER A 150 5.50 -6.81 7.85
N ALA A 151 5.66 -6.00 6.80
CA ALA A 151 6.91 -5.90 6.05
C ALA A 151 8.09 -5.53 6.98
N MET A 152 7.89 -4.57 7.87
CA MET A 152 8.90 -4.16 8.86
C MET A 152 9.21 -5.25 9.87
N ARG A 153 8.17 -5.89 10.43
CA ARG A 153 8.33 -6.96 11.42
C ARG A 153 9.09 -8.15 10.81
N ASP A 154 8.68 -8.57 9.62
CA ASP A 154 9.24 -9.73 8.95
C ASP A 154 10.70 -9.46 8.55
N TYR A 155 11.04 -8.22 8.17
CA TYR A 155 12.43 -7.82 7.97
C TYR A 155 13.26 -7.86 9.26
N ALA A 156 12.74 -7.31 10.36
CA ALA A 156 13.44 -7.32 11.64
C ALA A 156 13.75 -8.74 12.12
N LEU A 157 12.78 -9.64 12.03
CA LEU A 157 12.96 -11.05 12.40
C LEU A 157 14.01 -11.73 11.50
N ALA A 158 14.01 -11.46 10.20
CA ALA A 158 15.02 -11.99 9.30
C ALA A 158 16.44 -11.50 9.65
N GLN A 159 16.59 -10.26 10.11
CA GLN A 159 17.88 -9.73 10.57
C GLN A 159 18.36 -10.40 11.86
N GLU A 160 17.46 -10.68 12.80
CA GLU A 160 17.78 -11.44 14.02
C GLU A 160 18.26 -12.86 13.67
N ASP A 161 17.56 -13.56 12.78
CA ASP A 161 17.93 -14.91 12.33
C ASP A 161 19.34 -14.95 11.70
N VAL A 162 19.66 -13.94 10.88
CA VAL A 162 20.99 -13.80 10.27
C VAL A 162 22.07 -13.57 11.34
N LEU A 163 21.82 -12.69 12.31
CA LEU A 163 22.75 -12.42 13.40
C LEU A 163 23.02 -13.68 14.23
N ASP A 164 21.99 -14.43 14.55
CA ASP A 164 22.10 -15.69 15.30
C ASP A 164 22.92 -16.73 14.54
N ALA A 165 22.69 -16.87 13.23
CA ALA A 165 23.47 -17.77 12.37
C ALA A 165 24.96 -17.37 12.29
N LEU A 166 25.24 -16.06 12.23
CA LEU A 166 26.61 -15.53 12.24
C LEU A 166 27.31 -15.80 13.57
N ASN A 167 26.64 -15.56 14.70
CA ASN A 167 27.17 -15.82 16.03
C ASN A 167 27.47 -17.32 16.24
N LEU A 168 26.58 -18.19 15.79
CA LEU A 168 26.80 -19.63 15.82
C LEU A 168 28.05 -20.01 15.03
N THR A 169 28.20 -19.48 13.81
CA THR A 169 29.34 -19.74 12.93
C THR A 169 30.66 -19.25 13.53
N LEU A 170 30.67 -18.04 14.12
CA LEU A 170 31.83 -17.51 14.83
C LEU A 170 32.24 -18.41 16.00
N GLY A 171 31.27 -18.90 16.77
CA GLY A 171 31.51 -19.82 17.87
C GLY A 171 32.09 -21.17 17.43
N PHE A 172 31.81 -21.62 16.20
CA PHE A 172 32.46 -22.81 15.62
C PHE A 172 33.90 -22.51 15.17
N ILE A 173 34.15 -21.37 14.51
CA ILE A 173 35.48 -21.00 14.05
C ILE A 173 36.44 -20.79 15.23
N GLN A 174 35.98 -20.11 16.29
CA GLN A 174 36.82 -19.81 17.45
C GLN A 174 37.21 -21.07 18.22
N ARG A 175 36.27 -22.01 18.42
CA ARG A 175 36.57 -23.31 19.04
C ARG A 175 37.59 -24.13 18.25
N LYS A 176 37.55 -24.07 16.92
CA LYS A 176 38.54 -24.74 16.06
C LYS A 176 39.96 -24.14 16.20
N ASN A 177 40.10 -22.89 16.62
CA ASN A 177 41.41 -22.26 16.81
C ASN A 177 42.00 -22.53 18.21
N GLU A 178 41.23 -23.12 19.13
CA GLU A 178 41.65 -23.47 20.49
C GLU A 178 42.09 -24.95 20.62
N GLU A 179 41.86 -25.77 19.60
CA GLU A 179 42.35 -27.16 19.46
C GLU A 179 43.61 -27.24 18.59
#